data_AF-A0AAP0RLU8-F1
#
_entry.id   AF-A0AAP0RLU8-F1
#
_cell.length_a   1.000
_cell.length_b   1.000
_cell.length_c   1.000
_cell.angle_alpha   90.00
_cell.angle_beta   90.00
_cell.angle_gamma   90.00
#
_symmetry.space_group_name_H-M   'P 1'
#
loop_
_entity.id
_entity.type
_entity.pdbx_description
1 polymer ?
#
loop_
_entity_poly.entity_id
_entity_poly.type
_entity_poly.pdbx_seq_one_letter_code
_entity_poly.pdbx_strand_id
1 'polypeptide(L)'
;MALSPGSGSHNADRELESLPHQSLVQSTKVHYGERPDLKRMIFECKGSSVGVLVCGPKTMRLEVATICPSGLADNLHFESMSFSW
;
A
#
# COMPACT_ATOMS: atom_id res chain seq x y z
N MET A 1 40.84 14.08 -11.71
CA MET A 1 40.02 13.32 -10.75
C MET A 1 38.58 13.72 -11.00
N ALA A 2 37.85 12.97 -11.83
CA ALA A 2 36.48 13.33 -12.21
C ALA A 2 35.50 12.66 -11.25
N LEU A 3 34.67 13.47 -10.59
CA LEU A 3 33.56 13.01 -9.78
C LEU A 3 32.46 12.47 -10.71
N SER A 4 32.08 11.20 -10.52
CA SER A 4 30.88 10.64 -11.15
C SER A 4 29.65 11.44 -10.71
N PRO A 5 28.89 12.03 -11.64
CA PRO A 5 27.62 12.67 -11.30
C PRO A 5 26.62 11.59 -10.91
N GLY A 6 25.74 11.94 -9.98
CA GLY A 6 24.87 11.04 -9.23
C GLY A 6 24.14 10.02 -10.09
N SER A 7 23.98 8.83 -9.52
CA SER A 7 23.02 7.83 -9.97
C SER A 7 21.61 8.43 -9.89
N GLY A 8 21.24 9.17 -10.94
CA GLY A 8 19.89 9.63 -11.17
C GLY A 8 18.97 8.43 -11.07
N SER A 9 17.89 8.60 -10.31
CA SER A 9 16.78 7.68 -10.19
C SER A 9 16.05 7.53 -11.53
N HIS A 10 16.72 6.95 -12.53
CA HIS A 10 16.16 6.61 -13.84
C HIS A 10 15.14 5.45 -13.77
N ASN A 11 14.84 4.96 -12.57
CA ASN A 11 13.89 3.88 -12.32
C ASN A 11 12.61 4.34 -11.60
N ALA A 12 12.45 5.62 -11.29
CA ALA A 12 11.25 6.10 -10.59
C ALA A 12 9.99 6.08 -11.48
N ASP A 13 10.16 6.21 -12.79
CA ASP A 13 9.06 6.21 -13.79
C ASP A 13 8.84 4.84 -14.43
N ARG A 14 9.53 3.79 -13.95
CA ARG A 14 9.44 2.46 -14.54
C ARG A 14 8.19 1.77 -13.99
N GLU A 15 7.12 1.72 -14.78
CA GLU A 15 5.88 1.00 -14.47
C GLU A 15 6.17 -0.40 -13.90
N LEU A 16 5.50 -0.78 -12.81
CA LEU A 16 5.75 -2.03 -12.07
C LEU A 16 5.64 -3.27 -12.99
N GLU A 17 4.77 -3.21 -14.00
CA GLU A 17 4.54 -4.24 -15.03
C GLU A 17 5.74 -4.45 -15.98
N SER A 18 6.69 -3.51 -16.01
CA SER A 18 7.90 -3.61 -16.84
C SER A 18 9.04 -4.37 -16.17
N LEU A 19 8.87 -4.74 -14.90
CA LEU A 19 9.77 -5.62 -14.16
C LEU A 19 9.45 -7.08 -14.52
N PRO A 20 10.42 -8.01 -14.42
CA PRO A 20 10.15 -9.41 -14.70
C PRO A 20 9.01 -9.92 -13.80
N HIS A 21 8.00 -10.54 -14.39
CA HIS A 21 6.82 -11.12 -13.72
C HIS A 21 7.16 -11.93 -12.46
N GLN A 22 8.35 -12.55 -12.43
CA GLN A 22 8.88 -13.27 -11.27
C GLN A 22 8.97 -12.41 -9.99
N SER A 23 9.31 -11.13 -10.10
CA SER A 23 9.45 -10.23 -8.95
C SER A 23 8.12 -10.04 -8.21
N LEU A 24 7.03 -9.85 -8.98
CA LEU A 24 5.70 -9.63 -8.42
C LEU A 24 5.16 -10.91 -7.77
N VAL A 25 5.27 -12.05 -8.45
CA VAL A 25 4.76 -13.34 -7.96
C VAL A 25 5.54 -13.81 -6.71
N GLN A 26 6.83 -13.54 -6.63
CA GLN A 26 7.64 -13.86 -5.45
C GLN A 26 7.39 -12.93 -4.28
N SER A 27 6.99 -11.68 -4.54
CA SER A 27 6.76 -10.67 -3.51
C SER A 27 5.32 -10.62 -2.99
N THR A 28 4.40 -11.36 -3.60
CA THR A 28 2.97 -11.34 -3.25
C THR A 28 2.47 -12.73 -2.85
N LYS A 29 1.69 -12.77 -1.76
CA LYS A 29 0.94 -13.96 -1.37
C LYS A 29 -0.50 -13.81 -1.84
N VAL A 30 -0.90 -14.64 -2.79
CA VAL A 30 -2.26 -14.60 -3.36
C VAL A 30 -3.20 -15.48 -2.52
N HIS A 31 -4.37 -14.94 -2.18
CA HIS A 31 -5.42 -15.61 -1.42
C HIS A 31 -6.70 -15.67 -2.26
N TYR A 32 -7.35 -16.84 -2.32
CA TYR A 32 -8.57 -17.08 -3.08
C TYR A 32 -9.72 -17.53 -2.16
N GLY A 33 -10.97 -17.27 -2.57
CA GLY A 33 -12.18 -17.82 -1.96
C GLY A 33 -12.69 -17.12 -0.70
N GLU A 34 -11.91 -16.22 -0.10
CA GLU A 34 -12.29 -15.48 1.11
C GLU A 34 -12.17 -13.96 0.87
N ARG A 35 -13.11 -13.20 1.44
CA ARG A 35 -13.01 -11.73 1.46
C ARG A 35 -11.96 -11.34 2.51
N PRO A 36 -10.99 -10.47 2.19
CA PRO A 36 -9.97 -10.05 3.15
C PRO A 36 -10.60 -9.35 4.37
N ASP A 37 -10.20 -9.77 5.57
CA ASP A 37 -10.51 -9.07 6.82
C ASP A 37 -9.56 -7.86 6.96
N LEU A 38 -10.02 -6.72 6.43
CA LEU A 38 -9.25 -5.47 6.40
C LEU A 38 -8.89 -4.99 7.80
N LYS A 39 -9.77 -5.23 8.80
CA LYS A 39 -9.52 -4.83 10.17
C LYS A 39 -8.31 -5.58 10.72
N ARG A 40 -8.35 -6.92 10.69
CA ARG A 40 -7.24 -7.75 11.17
C ARG A 40 -5.93 -7.39 10.46
N MET A 41 -5.97 -7.26 9.13
CA MET A 41 -4.78 -6.92 8.34
C MET A 41 -4.14 -5.59 8.74
N ILE A 42 -4.96 -4.54 8.97
CA ILE A 42 -4.45 -3.22 9.36
C ILE A 42 -3.88 -3.24 10.79
N PHE A 43 -4.50 -3.96 11.74
CA PHE A 43 -4.00 -4.03 13.13
C PHE A 43 -2.75 -4.89 13.29
N GLU A 44 -2.54 -5.88 12.43
CA GLU A 44 -1.33 -6.71 12.47
C GLU A 44 -0.10 -6.02 11.86
N CYS A 45 -0.27 -4.88 11.18
CA CYS A 45 0.83 -4.07 10.66
C CYS A 45 1.71 -3.51 11.79
N LYS A 46 2.97 -3.93 11.82
CA LYS A 46 3.96 -3.47 12.80
C LYS A 46 4.60 -2.16 12.35
N GLY A 47 4.70 -1.19 13.26
CA GLY A 47 5.41 0.08 13.03
C GLY A 47 4.99 1.15 14.04
N SER A 48 5.86 2.13 14.33
CA SER A 48 5.55 3.23 15.25
C SER A 48 4.71 4.35 14.59
N SER A 49 4.67 4.41 13.26
CA SER A 49 3.85 5.33 12.47
C SER A 49 3.48 4.64 11.16
N VAL A 50 2.21 4.26 11.01
CA VAL A 50 1.69 3.50 9.86
C VAL A 50 0.68 4.36 9.12
N GLY A 51 0.93 4.59 7.83
CA GLY A 51 -0.02 5.23 6.92
C GLY A 51 -0.86 4.19 6.18
N VAL A 52 -2.16 4.44 6.02
CA VAL A 52 -3.05 3.61 5.21
C VAL A 52 -3.61 4.42 4.05
N LEU A 53 -3.29 3.97 2.82
CA LEU A 53 -3.81 4.51 1.56
C LEU A 53 -4.76 3.49 0.94
N VAL A 54 -5.95 3.94 0.52
CA VAL A 54 -6.98 3.06 -0.06
C VAL A 54 -7.54 3.63 -1.35
N CYS A 55 -7.60 2.78 -2.38
CA CYS A 55 -8.28 3.05 -3.64
C CYS A 55 -9.21 1.88 -3.98
N GLY A 56 -10.43 2.16 -4.44
CA GLY A 56 -11.37 1.12 -4.86
C GLY A 56 -12.85 1.45 -4.62
N PRO A 57 -13.72 0.43 -4.57
CA PRO A 57 -15.16 0.60 -4.36
C PRO A 57 -15.47 1.43 -3.11
N LYS A 58 -16.53 2.24 -3.16
CA LYS A 58 -16.94 3.13 -2.06
C LYS A 58 -17.08 2.38 -0.73
N THR A 59 -17.62 1.17 -0.76
CA THR A 59 -17.79 0.33 0.43
C THR A 59 -16.45 0.02 1.10
N MET A 60 -15.43 -0.37 0.33
CA MET A 60 -14.10 -0.66 0.85
C MET A 60 -13.41 0.58 1.44
N ARG A 61 -13.50 1.73 0.76
CA ARG A 61 -12.93 2.99 1.25
C ARG A 61 -13.55 3.43 2.57
N LEU A 62 -14.88 3.31 2.70
CA LEU A 62 -15.59 3.64 3.94
C LEU A 62 -15.30 2.66 5.08
N GLU A 63 -15.13 1.38 4.77
CA GLU A 63 -14.74 0.36 5.75
C GLU A 63 -13.40 0.72 6.40
N VAL A 64 -12.39 1.07 5.60
CA VAL A 64 -11.08 1.48 6.13
C VAL A 64 -11.14 2.84 6.83
N ALA A 65 -11.88 3.81 6.29
CA ALA A 65 -12.10 5.11 6.95
C ALA A 65 -12.77 4.98 8.33
N THR A 66 -13.47 3.87 8.59
CA THR A 66 -14.05 3.56 9.90
C THR A 66 -13.04 2.89 10.83
N ILE A 67 -12.16 2.03 10.29
CA ILE A 67 -11.13 1.31 11.05
C ILE A 67 -10.06 2.26 11.57
N CYS A 68 -9.52 3.14 10.72
CA CYS A 68 -8.37 3.96 11.08
C CYS A 68 -8.55 4.93 12.26
N PRO A 69 -9.68 5.66 12.38
CA PRO A 69 -9.92 6.55 13.51
C PRO A 69 -10.45 5.83 14.76
N SER A 70 -10.56 4.49 14.75
CA SER A 70 -11.20 3.74 15.85
C SER A 70 -10.43 3.76 17.18
N GLY A 71 -9.24 4.38 17.23
CA GLY A 71 -8.43 4.52 18.45
C GLY A 71 -7.91 3.19 19.01
N LEU A 72 -8.06 2.10 18.24
CA LEU A 72 -7.63 0.78 18.64
C LEU A 72 -6.13 0.55 18.32
N ALA A 73 -5.51 1.50 17.62
CA ALA A 73 -4.07 1.59 17.33
C ALA A 73 -3.67 3.09 17.27
N ASP A 74 -2.74 3.50 18.14
CA ASP A 74 -2.35 4.92 18.30
C ASP A 74 -1.46 5.46 17.17
N ASN A 75 -1.02 4.59 16.26
CA ASN A 75 0.00 4.86 15.24
C ASN A 75 -0.57 5.04 13.82
N LEU A 76 -1.88 5.20 13.66
CA LEU A 76 -2.53 5.09 12.35
C LEU A 76 -2.96 6.44 11.76
N HIS A 77 -2.47 6.75 10.57
CA HIS A 77 -2.87 7.93 9.77
C HIS A 77 -3.62 7.48 8.51
N PHE A 78 -4.73 8.13 8.18
CA PHE A 78 -5.60 7.76 7.05
C PHE A 78 -5.71 8.87 6.01
N GLU A 79 -5.43 8.53 4.74
CA GLU A 79 -5.73 9.35 3.57
C GLU A 79 -6.54 8.55 2.54
N SER A 80 -7.58 9.16 1.98
CA SER A 80 -8.38 8.58 0.91
C SER A 80 -8.20 9.38 -0.37
N MET A 81 -7.70 8.73 -1.41
CA MET A 81 -7.69 9.26 -2.78
C MET A 81 -8.67 8.48 -3.65
N SER A 82 -9.51 9.19 -4.41
CA SER A 82 -10.48 8.59 -5.34
C SER A 82 -10.03 8.85 -6.76
N PHE A 83 -9.62 7.81 -7.48
CA PHE A 83 -9.42 7.89 -8.93
C PHE A 83 -10.73 7.55 -9.63
N SER A 84 -11.34 8.53 -10.29
CA SER A 84 -12.37 8.30 -11.31
C SER A 84 -11.64 8.12 -12.64
N TRP A 85 -11.49 6.88 -13.08
CA TRP A 85 -11.22 6.59 -14.49
C TRP A 85 -12.55 6.61 -15.27
#